data_AF-A0A392NJI6-F1
#
_entry.id   AF-A0A392NJI6-F1
#
_cell.length_a   1.000
_cell.length_b   1.000
_cell.length_c   1.000
_cell.angle_alpha   90.00
_cell.angle_beta   90.00
_cell.angle_gamma   90.00
#
_symmetry.space_group_name_H-M   'P 1'
#
loop_
_entity.id
_entity.type
_entity.pdbx_description
1 polymer ?
#
loop_
_entity_poly.entity_id
_entity_poly.type
_entity_poly.pdbx_seq_one_letter_code
_entity_poly.pdbx_strand_id
1 'polypeptide(L)'
;VGLTSRAGVVPISPRQDTVGPICRTVSDAAYVLETIAGIDTYDNATIEASKYIPKGGYAQFLKKDGLRGKRLGVVRRYYDFGNDTFLHETFKLHLKMLRQRGAVVVDDLKIDNIDEIINGQSESIALNFEFKLSLNAYLKDLITSPVESLADVIAFNNKHPKLEKMEYGQDVMVQAEKTNGIGEAQTQALLNLTRWSQDGFEKLMKINELDA
;
A
#
# COMPACT_ATOMS: atom_id res chain seq x y z
N VAL A 1 -5.51 -4.63 5.02
CA VAL A 1 -4.06 -4.60 5.34
C VAL A 1 -3.88 -5.09 6.77
N GLY A 2 -2.78 -5.78 7.08
CA GLY A 2 -2.52 -6.30 8.45
C GLY A 2 -1.82 -7.66 8.52
N LEU A 3 -1.31 -8.21 7.42
CA LEU A 3 -0.69 -9.53 7.45
C LEU A 3 0.59 -9.60 8.30
N THR A 4 1.30 -8.48 8.36
CA THR A 4 2.53 -8.26 9.11
C THR A 4 2.29 -7.13 10.11
N SER A 5 2.85 -7.27 11.32
CA SER A 5 2.72 -6.23 12.34
C SER A 5 3.45 -4.96 11.92
N ARG A 6 2.88 -3.82 12.31
CA ARG A 6 3.46 -2.48 12.14
C ARG A 6 3.94 -1.90 13.47
N ALA A 7 3.82 -2.65 14.57
CA ALA A 7 4.33 -2.22 15.86
C ALA A 7 5.82 -1.89 15.77
N GLY A 8 6.22 -0.73 16.29
CA GLY A 8 7.60 -0.24 16.24
C GLY A 8 8.03 0.42 14.92
N VAL A 9 7.16 0.48 13.91
CA VAL A 9 7.42 1.21 12.65
C VAL A 9 6.92 2.65 12.77
N VAL A 10 7.71 3.63 12.31
CA VAL A 10 7.27 5.04 12.22
C VAL A 10 6.08 5.12 11.24
N PRO A 11 4.88 5.49 11.69
CA PRO A 11 3.66 5.32 10.89
C PRO A 11 3.37 6.53 9.98
N ILE A 12 2.57 6.29 8.95
CA ILE A 12 1.87 7.31 8.17
C ILE A 12 0.35 7.07 8.26
N SER A 13 -0.13 5.92 7.77
CA SER A 13 -1.54 5.58 7.77
C SER A 13 -1.76 4.16 8.25
N PRO A 14 -2.31 3.94 9.45
CA PRO A 14 -2.67 2.61 9.92
C PRO A 14 -3.73 1.90 9.06
N ARG A 15 -4.28 2.54 8.03
CA ARG A 15 -5.16 1.90 7.06
C ARG A 15 -4.40 1.26 5.90
N GLN A 16 -3.27 1.86 5.53
CA GLN A 16 -2.51 1.52 4.32
C GLN A 16 -1.13 0.93 4.63
N ASP A 17 -0.51 1.34 5.74
CA ASP A 17 0.83 0.93 6.16
C ASP A 17 0.91 -0.59 6.33
N THR A 18 2.01 -1.15 5.85
CA THR A 18 2.36 -2.57 6.01
C THR A 18 3.87 -2.73 5.85
N VAL A 19 4.44 -3.72 6.54
CA VAL A 19 5.82 -4.15 6.29
C VAL A 19 5.81 -5.31 5.30
N GLY A 20 6.76 -5.33 4.37
CA GLY A 20 6.85 -6.38 3.36
C GLY A 20 8.29 -6.71 2.97
N PRO A 21 8.53 -7.93 2.45
CA PRO A 21 9.86 -8.33 2.01
C PRO A 21 10.25 -7.65 0.68
N ILE A 22 11.51 -7.23 0.59
CA ILE A 22 12.16 -6.84 -0.67
C ILE A 22 13.34 -7.79 -0.87
N CYS A 23 13.25 -8.67 -1.86
CA CYS A 23 14.24 -9.71 -2.12
C CYS A 23 14.53 -9.87 -3.62
N ARG A 24 15.62 -10.55 -3.96
CA ARG A 24 16.00 -10.80 -5.37
C ARG A 24 15.13 -11.84 -6.06
N THR A 25 14.51 -12.75 -5.30
CA THR A 25 13.65 -13.81 -5.85
C THR A 25 12.32 -13.87 -5.11
N VAL A 26 11.29 -14.38 -5.80
CA VAL A 26 9.97 -14.64 -5.20
C VAL A 26 10.07 -15.69 -4.09
N SER A 27 10.97 -16.67 -4.22
CA SER A 27 11.21 -17.68 -3.19
C SER A 27 11.72 -17.06 -1.89
N ASP A 28 12.72 -16.19 -1.97
CA ASP A 28 13.23 -15.46 -0.80
C ASP A 28 12.13 -14.60 -0.17
N ALA A 29 11.36 -13.89 -0.99
CA ALA A 29 10.25 -13.06 -0.51
C ALA A 29 9.17 -13.90 0.21
N ALA A 30 8.86 -15.10 -0.30
CA ALA A 30 7.89 -15.99 0.33
C ALA A 30 8.37 -16.48 1.71
N TYR A 31 9.65 -16.85 1.84
CA TYR A 31 10.22 -17.28 3.12
C TYR A 31 10.32 -16.13 4.13
N VAL A 32 10.69 -14.93 3.69
CA VAL A 32 10.70 -13.76 4.59
C VAL A 32 9.28 -13.42 5.02
N LEU A 33 8.30 -13.38 4.09
CA LEU A 33 6.90 -13.13 4.43
C LEU A 33 6.37 -14.14 5.44
N GLU A 34 6.67 -15.41 5.25
CA GLU A 34 6.31 -16.49 6.18
C GLU A 34 6.87 -16.28 7.58
N THR A 35 8.06 -15.69 7.69
CA THR A 35 8.71 -15.40 8.98
C THR A 35 8.07 -14.20 9.69
N ILE A 36 7.65 -13.18 8.95
CA ILE A 36 7.17 -11.90 9.54
C ILE A 36 5.64 -11.79 9.61
N ALA A 37 4.90 -12.67 8.93
CA ALA A 37 3.44 -12.71 9.01
C ALA A 37 3.00 -13.41 10.29
N GLY A 38 2.08 -12.79 11.04
CA GLY A 38 1.65 -13.34 12.33
C GLY A 38 0.78 -12.38 13.12
N ILE A 39 0.14 -12.91 14.16
CA ILE A 39 -0.61 -12.10 15.12
C ILE A 39 0.38 -11.38 16.03
N ASP A 40 0.12 -10.10 16.25
CA ASP A 40 0.77 -9.25 17.23
C ASP A 40 -0.29 -8.51 18.05
N THR A 41 -0.22 -8.63 19.37
CA THR A 41 -1.15 -7.96 20.29
C THR A 41 -0.97 -6.45 20.34
N TYR A 42 0.16 -5.93 19.89
CA TYR A 42 0.40 -4.48 19.75
C TYR A 42 -0.14 -3.92 18.43
N ASP A 43 -0.64 -4.78 17.53
CA ASP A 43 -1.23 -4.38 16.27
C ASP A 43 -2.51 -5.16 15.96
N ASN A 44 -3.66 -4.58 16.33
CA ASN A 44 -4.98 -5.17 16.14
C ASN A 44 -5.29 -5.55 14.67
N ALA A 45 -4.64 -4.93 13.68
CA ALA A 45 -4.85 -5.28 12.27
C ALA A 45 -4.41 -6.72 11.95
N THR A 46 -3.46 -7.25 12.72
CA THR A 46 -2.95 -8.62 12.55
C THR A 46 -3.92 -9.69 13.01
N ILE A 47 -4.78 -9.38 13.98
CA ILE A 47 -5.77 -10.32 14.52
C ILE A 47 -6.77 -10.68 13.42
N GLU A 48 -7.37 -9.68 12.78
CA GLU A 48 -8.32 -9.87 11.68
C GLU A 48 -7.68 -10.49 10.44
N ALA A 49 -6.41 -10.17 10.17
CA ALA A 49 -5.68 -10.69 9.02
C ALA A 49 -5.21 -12.14 9.20
N SER A 50 -5.12 -12.64 10.45
CA SER A 50 -4.60 -13.96 10.77
C SER A 50 -5.32 -15.11 10.05
N LYS A 51 -6.62 -14.94 9.76
CA LYS A 51 -7.42 -15.90 9.00
C LYS A 51 -6.93 -16.13 7.57
N TYR A 52 -6.13 -15.21 7.04
CA TYR A 52 -5.53 -15.31 5.71
C TYR A 52 -4.10 -15.89 5.73
N ILE A 53 -3.54 -16.20 6.90
CA ILE A 53 -2.22 -16.83 7.01
C ILE A 53 -2.37 -18.33 6.72
N PRO A 54 -1.67 -18.87 5.70
CA PRO A 54 -1.75 -20.27 5.34
C PRO A 54 -1.04 -21.15 6.38
N LYS A 55 -1.71 -22.20 6.87
CA LYS A 55 -1.14 -23.12 7.90
C LYS A 55 0.17 -23.81 7.51
N GLY A 56 0.42 -23.97 6.20
CA GLY A 56 1.65 -24.58 5.66
C GLY A 56 2.68 -23.58 5.15
N GLY A 57 2.56 -22.31 5.54
CA GLY A 57 3.47 -21.24 5.09
C GLY A 57 3.19 -20.75 3.67
N TYR A 58 3.91 -19.72 3.22
CA TYR A 58 3.78 -19.18 1.86
C TYR A 58 4.62 -19.95 0.85
N ALA A 59 5.72 -20.57 1.29
CA ALA A 59 6.61 -21.33 0.41
C ALA A 59 5.90 -22.50 -0.29
N GLN A 60 4.83 -23.04 0.31
CA GLN A 60 4.00 -24.09 -0.31
C GLN A 60 3.38 -23.68 -1.67
N PHE A 61 3.28 -22.39 -1.94
CA PHE A 61 2.71 -21.84 -3.18
C PHE A 61 3.76 -21.63 -4.28
N LEU A 62 5.04 -21.93 -4.03
CA LEU A 62 6.12 -21.86 -5.02
C LEU A 62 6.02 -23.03 -6.03
N LYS A 63 5.05 -22.93 -6.94
CA LYS A 63 4.76 -23.94 -7.97
C LYS A 63 5.23 -23.47 -9.33
N LYS A 64 6.09 -24.25 -9.98
CA LYS A 64 6.68 -23.94 -11.30
C LYS A 64 5.61 -23.72 -12.38
N ASP A 65 4.49 -24.40 -12.27
CA ASP A 65 3.34 -24.36 -13.18
C ASP A 65 2.11 -23.64 -12.57
N GLY A 66 2.32 -22.83 -11.52
CA GLY A 66 1.23 -22.16 -10.78
C GLY A 66 0.33 -21.25 -11.63
N LEU A 67 0.82 -20.79 -12.78
CA LEU A 67 0.08 -19.98 -13.76
C LEU A 67 -0.92 -20.78 -14.60
N ARG A 68 -0.80 -22.10 -14.68
CA ARG A 68 -1.67 -22.91 -15.55
C ARG A 68 -3.13 -22.76 -15.12
N GLY A 69 -3.96 -22.32 -16.05
CA GLY A 69 -5.39 -22.08 -15.85
C GLY A 69 -5.73 -20.80 -15.08
N LYS A 70 -4.73 -20.00 -14.67
CA LYS A 70 -4.99 -18.72 -13.99
C LYS A 70 -5.47 -17.65 -14.96
N ARG A 71 -6.46 -16.86 -14.55
CA ARG A 71 -7.01 -15.74 -15.30
C ARG A 71 -6.40 -14.43 -14.78
N LEU A 72 -5.61 -13.77 -15.60
CA LEU A 72 -4.88 -12.55 -15.26
C LEU A 72 -5.46 -11.35 -16.01
N GLY A 73 -5.87 -10.31 -15.31
CA GLY A 73 -6.37 -9.06 -15.87
C GLY A 73 -5.26 -8.05 -16.11
N VAL A 74 -5.32 -7.32 -17.22
CA VAL A 74 -4.39 -6.22 -17.52
C VAL A 74 -5.14 -4.92 -17.63
N VAL A 75 -4.89 -4.01 -16.68
CA VAL A 75 -5.44 -2.64 -16.69
C VAL A 75 -4.42 -1.69 -17.30
N ARG A 76 -4.52 -1.45 -18.62
CA ARG A 76 -3.51 -0.68 -19.37
C ARG A 76 -3.35 0.78 -18.95
N ARG A 77 -4.37 1.34 -18.29
CA ARG A 77 -4.36 2.72 -17.78
C ARG A 77 -3.21 3.01 -16.81
N TYR A 78 -2.66 1.99 -16.13
CA TYR A 78 -1.49 2.11 -15.25
C TYR A 78 -0.15 2.02 -15.98
N TYR A 79 -0.16 1.65 -17.27
CA TYR A 79 1.01 1.35 -18.07
C TYR A 79 1.05 2.24 -19.32
N ASP A 80 0.94 3.55 -19.12
CA ASP A 80 1.16 4.54 -20.19
C ASP A 80 2.66 4.77 -20.39
N PHE A 81 3.23 4.08 -21.37
CA PHE A 81 4.65 4.22 -21.73
C PHE A 81 4.89 5.34 -22.75
N GLY A 82 3.88 6.13 -23.12
CA GLY A 82 3.98 7.12 -24.18
C GLY A 82 4.50 6.50 -25.49
N ASN A 83 5.56 7.08 -26.05
CA ASN A 83 6.19 6.62 -27.29
C ASN A 83 7.40 5.68 -27.07
N ASP A 84 7.63 5.17 -25.85
CA ASP A 84 8.76 4.28 -25.55
C ASP A 84 8.52 2.87 -26.13
N THR A 85 9.03 2.65 -27.34
CA THR A 85 8.88 1.38 -28.06
C THR A 85 9.54 0.21 -27.33
N PHE A 86 10.61 0.43 -26.58
CA PHE A 86 11.28 -0.61 -25.83
C PHE A 86 10.39 -1.12 -24.69
N LEU A 87 9.76 -0.23 -23.93
CA LEU A 87 8.82 -0.61 -22.87
C LEU A 87 7.58 -1.30 -23.43
N HIS A 88 7.03 -0.80 -24.54
CA HIS A 88 5.89 -1.44 -25.22
C HIS A 88 6.20 -2.87 -25.66
N GLU A 89 7.34 -3.11 -26.32
CA GLU A 89 7.73 -4.46 -26.75
C GLU A 89 8.07 -5.37 -25.58
N THR A 90 8.71 -4.83 -24.54
CA THR A 90 9.00 -5.58 -23.31
C THR A 90 7.70 -6.04 -22.66
N PHE A 91 6.70 -5.17 -22.50
CA PHE A 91 5.42 -5.52 -21.90
C PHE A 91 4.66 -6.58 -22.72
N LYS A 92 4.61 -6.41 -24.05
CA LYS A 92 4.03 -7.42 -24.96
C LYS A 92 4.68 -8.79 -24.80
N LEU A 93 6.01 -8.85 -24.69
CA LEU A 93 6.74 -10.09 -24.47
C LEU A 93 6.36 -10.76 -23.13
N HIS A 94 6.20 -9.99 -22.06
CA HIS A 94 5.76 -10.52 -20.77
C HIS A 94 4.35 -11.11 -20.84
N LEU A 95 3.39 -10.42 -21.47
CA LEU A 95 2.04 -10.95 -21.64
C LEU A 95 2.03 -12.23 -22.49
N LYS A 96 2.87 -12.29 -23.54
CA LYS A 96 3.07 -13.51 -24.34
C LYS A 96 3.62 -14.65 -23.49
N MET A 97 4.59 -14.37 -22.62
CA MET A 97 5.17 -15.38 -21.73
C MET A 97 4.15 -15.92 -20.73
N LEU A 98 3.34 -15.06 -20.12
CA LEU A 98 2.25 -15.49 -19.22
C LEU A 98 1.28 -16.46 -19.93
N ARG A 99 0.86 -16.12 -21.15
CA ARG A 99 0.02 -17.00 -21.98
C ARG A 99 0.70 -18.33 -22.30
N GLN A 100 1.99 -18.31 -22.68
CA GLN A 100 2.78 -19.53 -22.94
C GLN A 100 2.94 -20.42 -21.71
N ARG A 101 2.92 -19.84 -20.50
CA ARG A 101 2.93 -20.57 -19.22
C ARG A 101 1.55 -21.06 -18.79
N GLY A 102 0.53 -20.88 -19.63
CA GLY A 102 -0.80 -21.45 -19.45
C GLY A 102 -1.80 -20.55 -18.73
N ALA A 103 -1.48 -19.26 -18.53
CA ALA A 103 -2.44 -18.29 -18.03
C ALA A 103 -3.37 -17.80 -19.14
N VAL A 104 -4.62 -17.51 -18.80
CA VAL A 104 -5.56 -16.76 -19.62
C VAL A 104 -5.35 -15.28 -19.31
N VAL A 105 -4.82 -14.51 -20.25
CA VAL A 105 -4.59 -13.07 -20.05
C VAL A 105 -5.72 -12.28 -20.71
N VAL A 106 -6.53 -11.63 -19.88
CA VAL A 106 -7.62 -10.72 -20.27
C VAL A 106 -7.07 -9.30 -20.31
N ASP A 107 -6.89 -8.79 -21.53
CA ASP A 107 -6.17 -7.54 -21.77
C ASP A 107 -7.12 -6.34 -21.92
N ASP A 108 -6.60 -5.14 -21.69
CA ASP A 108 -7.29 -3.86 -21.80
C ASP A 108 -8.56 -3.73 -20.92
N LEU A 109 -8.49 -4.30 -19.72
CA LEU A 109 -9.52 -4.10 -18.70
C LEU A 109 -9.53 -2.67 -18.18
N LYS A 110 -10.71 -2.21 -17.78
CA LYS A 110 -10.95 -0.86 -17.26
C LYS A 110 -11.55 -0.94 -15.87
N ILE A 111 -10.92 -0.26 -14.93
CA ILE A 111 -11.52 0.01 -13.61
C ILE A 111 -12.45 1.22 -13.79
N ASP A 112 -13.75 1.03 -13.57
CA ASP A 112 -14.80 2.01 -13.91
C ASP A 112 -14.53 3.41 -13.32
N ASN A 113 -14.02 3.46 -12.09
CA ASN A 113 -13.77 4.67 -11.32
C ASN A 113 -12.27 5.05 -11.26
N ILE A 114 -11.45 4.58 -12.20
CA ILE A 114 -9.99 4.78 -12.16
C ILE A 114 -9.57 6.25 -12.12
N ASP A 115 -10.27 7.13 -12.82
CA ASP A 115 -9.97 8.56 -12.80
C ASP A 115 -10.41 9.24 -11.50
N GLU A 116 -11.44 8.72 -10.82
CA GLU A 116 -11.84 9.18 -9.48
C GLU A 116 -10.79 8.77 -8.44
N ILE A 117 -10.24 7.54 -8.56
CA ILE A 117 -9.16 7.04 -7.71
C ILE A 117 -7.89 7.88 -7.90
N ILE A 118 -7.45 8.08 -9.15
CA ILE A 118 -6.17 8.75 -9.45
C ILE A 118 -6.21 10.25 -9.14
N ASN A 119 -7.32 10.93 -9.43
CA ASN A 119 -7.42 12.38 -9.29
C ASN A 119 -8.09 12.82 -7.97
N GLY A 120 -8.64 11.87 -7.22
CA GLY A 120 -9.37 12.12 -5.98
C GLY A 120 -8.47 12.58 -4.85
N GLN A 121 -9.04 13.36 -3.92
CA GLN A 121 -8.31 13.90 -2.76
C GLN A 121 -8.53 13.08 -1.48
N SER A 122 -9.37 12.04 -1.52
CA SER A 122 -9.74 11.27 -0.34
C SER A 122 -8.54 10.59 0.31
N GLU A 123 -7.58 10.11 -0.49
CA GLU A 123 -6.34 9.53 0.04
C GLU A 123 -5.48 10.59 0.73
N SER A 124 -5.21 11.71 0.08
CA SER A 124 -4.47 12.83 0.68
C SER A 124 -5.10 13.35 1.98
N ILE A 125 -6.43 13.45 2.02
CA ILE A 125 -7.17 13.81 3.24
C ILE A 125 -6.92 12.77 4.32
N ALA A 126 -7.04 11.47 3.99
CA ALA A 126 -6.81 10.38 4.94
C ALA A 126 -5.38 10.38 5.49
N LEU A 127 -4.38 10.42 4.61
CA LEU A 127 -2.97 10.44 4.97
C LEU A 127 -2.64 11.62 5.89
N ASN A 128 -3.14 12.83 5.61
CA ASN A 128 -2.81 14.01 6.41
C ASN A 128 -3.27 13.89 7.88
N PHE A 129 -4.51 13.46 8.13
CA PHE A 129 -4.99 13.37 9.51
C PHE A 129 -4.49 12.10 10.21
N GLU A 130 -4.40 10.97 9.50
CA GLU A 130 -3.89 9.72 10.05
C GLU A 130 -2.40 9.84 10.40
N PHE A 131 -1.60 10.57 9.60
CA PHE A 131 -0.18 10.79 9.87
C PHE A 131 0.04 11.55 11.17
N LYS A 132 -0.64 12.70 11.38
CA LYS A 132 -0.54 13.46 12.63
C LYS A 132 -0.90 12.60 13.84
N LEU A 133 -2.05 11.93 13.79
CA LEU A 133 -2.53 11.12 14.90
C LEU A 133 -1.56 9.97 15.22
N SER A 134 -1.13 9.26 14.18
CA SER A 134 -0.32 8.05 14.34
C SER A 134 1.11 8.38 14.74
N LEU A 135 1.72 9.42 14.16
CA LEU A 135 3.06 9.84 14.55
C LEU A 135 3.08 10.34 15.99
N ASN A 136 2.09 11.14 16.41
CA ASN A 136 2.00 11.61 17.79
C ASN A 136 1.85 10.46 18.78
N ALA A 137 1.02 9.45 18.46
CA ALA A 137 0.88 8.26 19.30
C ALA A 137 2.21 7.48 19.38
N TYR A 138 2.84 7.23 18.23
CA TYR A 138 4.12 6.54 18.15
C TYR A 138 5.22 7.23 18.99
N LEU A 139 5.39 8.54 18.83
CA LEU A 139 6.43 9.30 19.54
C LEU A 139 6.22 9.28 21.05
N LYS A 140 4.97 9.26 21.51
CA LYS A 140 4.61 9.21 22.93
C LYS A 140 4.90 7.85 23.58
N ASP A 141 4.88 6.79 22.80
CA ASP A 141 5.16 5.43 23.26
C ASP A 141 6.67 5.12 23.30
N LEU A 142 7.52 5.99 22.75
CA LEU A 142 8.97 5.83 22.82
C LEU A 142 9.49 6.04 24.24
N ILE A 143 10.35 5.13 24.71
CA ILE A 143 11.03 5.23 26.01
C ILE A 143 11.90 6.50 26.09
N THR A 144 12.48 6.90 24.97
CA THR A 144 13.32 8.11 24.87
C THR A 144 13.16 8.72 23.50
N SER A 145 12.77 9.98 23.45
CA SER A 145 12.68 10.75 22.21
C SER A 145 12.98 12.23 22.49
N PRO A 146 13.71 12.94 21.62
CA PRO A 146 13.91 14.38 21.72
C PRO A 146 12.67 15.19 21.27
N VAL A 147 11.65 14.52 20.72
CA VAL A 147 10.40 15.09 20.20
C VAL A 147 9.22 14.20 20.60
N GLU A 148 8.09 14.77 20.98
CA GLU A 148 6.92 14.00 21.45
C GLU A 148 5.70 14.17 20.52
N SER A 149 5.84 15.00 19.49
CA SER A 149 4.77 15.31 18.55
C SER A 149 5.29 15.74 17.17
N LEU A 150 4.40 15.72 16.18
CA LEU A 150 4.63 16.28 14.84
C LEU A 150 4.97 17.78 14.92
N ALA A 151 4.35 18.52 15.84
CA ALA A 151 4.69 19.92 16.09
C ALA A 151 6.15 20.09 16.55
N ASP A 152 6.64 19.20 17.43
CA ASP A 152 8.03 19.22 17.88
C ASP A 152 8.99 18.88 16.75
N VAL A 153 8.65 17.92 15.89
CA VAL A 153 9.43 17.60 14.68
C VAL A 153 9.54 18.81 13.75
N ILE A 154 8.42 19.50 13.48
CA ILE A 154 8.41 20.72 12.66
C ILE A 154 9.28 21.81 13.28
N ALA A 155 9.17 22.02 14.60
CA ALA A 155 9.97 22.99 15.34
C ALA A 155 11.47 22.63 15.32
N PHE A 156 11.80 21.35 15.47
CA PHE A 156 13.17 20.84 15.37
C PHE A 156 13.77 21.12 13.99
N ASN A 157 13.03 20.83 12.92
CA ASN A 157 13.47 21.09 11.54
C ASN A 157 13.73 22.58 11.30
N ASN A 158 12.84 23.45 11.80
CA ASN A 158 13.00 24.90 11.71
C ASN A 158 14.23 25.42 12.48
N LYS A 159 14.58 24.78 13.60
CA LYS A 159 15.77 25.12 14.40
C LYS A 159 17.07 24.60 13.77
N HIS A 160 16.99 23.55 12.95
CA HIS A 160 18.15 22.90 12.34
C HIS A 160 18.07 22.82 10.80
N PRO A 161 17.87 23.94 10.08
CA PRO A 161 17.50 23.91 8.66
C PRO A 161 18.59 23.34 7.74
N LYS A 162 19.87 23.44 8.13
CA LYS A 162 20.98 22.83 7.40
C LYS A 162 21.07 21.32 7.61
N LEU A 163 20.76 20.84 8.83
CA LEU A 163 20.77 19.42 9.15
C LEU A 163 19.62 18.70 8.44
N GLU A 164 18.43 19.31 8.49
CA GLU A 164 17.18 18.73 7.98
C GLU A 164 16.90 19.10 6.52
N LYS A 165 17.87 19.69 5.82
CA LYS A 165 17.78 20.06 4.40
C LYS A 165 16.48 20.80 4.04
N MET A 166 16.19 21.86 4.77
CA MET A 166 14.94 22.64 4.63
C MET A 166 14.76 23.34 3.26
N GLU A 167 15.72 23.22 2.34
CA GLU A 167 15.58 23.63 0.93
C GLU A 167 14.49 22.83 0.18
N TYR A 168 14.16 21.62 0.64
CA TYR A 168 13.08 20.79 0.09
C TYR A 168 11.73 20.98 0.82
N GLY A 169 11.72 21.77 1.90
CA GLY A 169 10.51 22.06 2.69
C GLY A 169 10.00 20.89 3.54
N GLN A 170 8.87 21.15 4.20
CA GLN A 170 8.17 20.17 5.05
C GLN A 170 6.64 20.37 4.98
N ASP A 171 6.14 20.76 3.80
CA ASP A 171 4.75 21.21 3.62
C ASP A 171 3.72 20.15 4.02
N VAL A 172 4.01 18.86 3.77
CA VAL A 172 3.14 17.76 4.18
C VAL A 172 3.03 17.68 5.70
N MET A 173 4.14 17.84 6.44
CA MET A 173 4.11 17.87 7.91
C MET A 173 3.28 19.06 8.41
N VAL A 174 3.47 20.23 7.81
CA VAL A 174 2.71 21.45 8.17
C VAL A 174 1.22 21.32 7.83
N GLN A 175 0.86 20.66 6.72
CA GLN A 175 -0.53 20.39 6.36
C GLN A 175 -1.17 19.36 7.30
N ALA A 176 -0.47 18.27 7.60
CA ALA A 176 -0.92 17.27 8.55
C ALA A 176 -1.12 17.87 9.94
N GLU A 177 -0.20 18.73 10.41
CA GLU A 177 -0.31 19.38 11.71
C GLU A 177 -1.55 20.29 11.82
N LYS A 178 -2.05 20.86 10.71
CA LYS A 178 -3.30 21.64 10.71
C LYS A 178 -4.56 20.80 10.88
N THR A 179 -4.46 19.47 10.85
CA THR A 179 -5.62 18.59 11.03
C THR A 179 -6.04 18.52 12.50
N ASN A 180 -7.35 18.40 12.73
CA ASN A 180 -7.97 18.35 14.06
C ASN A 180 -8.64 16.99 14.32
N GLY A 181 -8.07 15.91 13.77
CA GLY A 181 -8.62 14.55 13.88
C GLY A 181 -9.72 14.24 12.86
N ILE A 182 -10.62 13.31 13.23
CA ILE A 182 -11.67 12.80 12.34
C ILE A 182 -12.90 13.72 12.42
N GLY A 183 -13.17 14.46 11.34
CA GLY A 183 -14.42 15.21 11.13
C GLY A 183 -15.25 14.64 9.98
N GLU A 184 -16.24 15.40 9.53
CA GLU A 184 -17.14 15.00 8.44
C GLU A 184 -16.38 14.76 7.13
N ALA A 185 -15.49 15.68 6.74
CA ALA A 185 -14.69 15.55 5.52
C ALA A 185 -13.75 14.33 5.56
N GLN A 186 -13.11 14.08 6.70
CA GLN A 186 -12.25 12.90 6.90
C GLN A 186 -13.08 11.62 6.81
N THR A 187 -14.24 11.59 7.48
CA THR A 187 -15.16 10.44 7.44
C THR A 187 -15.60 10.15 6.01
N GLN A 188 -16.00 11.19 5.27
CA GLN A 188 -16.40 11.05 3.87
C GLN A 188 -15.23 10.58 2.98
N ALA A 189 -14.01 11.07 3.21
CA ALA A 189 -12.82 10.61 2.51
C ALA A 189 -12.59 9.11 2.75
N LEU A 190 -12.68 8.64 4.00
CA LEU A 190 -12.54 7.21 4.32
C LEU A 190 -13.62 6.34 3.67
N LEU A 191 -14.87 6.82 3.64
CA LEU A 191 -15.97 6.14 2.96
C LEU A 191 -15.73 6.07 1.45
N ASN A 192 -15.23 7.15 0.85
CA ASN A 192 -14.85 7.18 -0.56
C ASN A 192 -13.77 6.16 -0.88
N LEU A 193 -12.70 6.07 -0.08
CA LEU A 193 -11.64 5.06 -0.28
C LEU A 193 -12.19 3.63 -0.26
N THR A 194 -13.11 3.35 0.68
CA THR A 194 -13.78 2.05 0.78
C THR A 194 -14.62 1.75 -0.46
N ARG A 195 -15.47 2.70 -0.85
CA ARG A 195 -16.31 2.61 -2.05
C ARG A 195 -15.46 2.43 -3.30
N TRP A 196 -14.35 3.14 -3.41
CA TRP A 196 -13.49 3.09 -4.58
C TRP A 196 -12.83 1.72 -4.77
N SER A 197 -12.43 1.06 -3.69
CA SER A 197 -11.95 -0.34 -3.73
C SER A 197 -13.06 -1.29 -4.21
N GLN A 198 -14.24 -1.17 -3.60
CA GLN A 198 -15.38 -2.06 -3.85
C GLN A 198 -15.92 -1.95 -5.27
N ASP A 199 -16.18 -0.72 -5.72
CA ASP A 199 -16.77 -0.43 -7.03
C ASP A 199 -15.73 -0.44 -8.17
N GLY A 200 -14.44 -0.38 -7.81
CA GLY A 200 -13.32 -0.42 -8.73
C GLY A 200 -12.69 -1.80 -8.86
N PHE A 201 -11.55 -1.98 -8.18
CA PHE A 201 -10.74 -3.20 -8.29
C PHE A 201 -11.52 -4.47 -7.94
N GLU A 202 -12.24 -4.49 -6.81
CA GLU A 202 -12.95 -5.70 -6.38
C GLU A 202 -14.06 -6.10 -7.34
N LYS A 203 -14.84 -5.13 -7.83
CA LYS A 203 -15.88 -5.36 -8.84
C LYS A 203 -15.27 -5.91 -10.13
N LEU A 204 -14.17 -5.32 -10.60
CA LEU A 204 -13.48 -5.77 -11.81
C LEU A 204 -13.03 -7.23 -11.69
N MET A 205 -12.39 -7.58 -10.56
CA MET A 205 -11.93 -8.93 -10.25
C MET A 205 -13.08 -9.94 -10.29
N LYS A 206 -14.22 -9.61 -9.65
CA LYS A 206 -15.40 -10.48 -9.57
C LYS A 206 -16.08 -10.70 -10.93
N ILE A 207 -16.33 -9.63 -11.68
CA ILE A 207 -17.06 -9.70 -12.97
C ILE A 207 -16.28 -10.50 -14.02
N ASN A 208 -14.96 -10.41 -14.00
CA ASN A 208 -14.10 -11.06 -14.98
C ASN A 208 -13.56 -12.43 -14.52
N GLU A 209 -13.95 -12.87 -13.32
CA GLU A 209 -13.48 -14.10 -12.69
C GLU A 209 -11.95 -14.20 -12.71
N LEU A 210 -11.29 -13.14 -12.23
CA LEU A 210 -9.82 -13.04 -12.26
C LEU A 210 -9.20 -13.66 -11.02
N ASP A 211 -8.03 -14.26 -11.21
CA ASP A 211 -7.14 -14.70 -10.13
C ASP A 211 -6.17 -13.58 -9.71
N ALA A 212 -5.80 -12.68 -10.63
CA ALA A 212 -4.98 -11.48 -10.39
C ALA A 212 -5.20 -10.40 -11.45
#